data_AF-A0A9C9PM01-F1
#
_entry.id   AF-A0A9C9PM01-F1
#
_cell.length_a   1.000
_cell.length_b   1.000
_cell.length_c   1.000
_cell.angle_alpha   90.00
_cell.angle_beta   90.00
_cell.angle_gamma   90.00
#
_symmetry.space_group_name_H-M   'P 1'
#
loop_
_entity.id
_entity.type
_entity.pdbx_description
1 polymer ?
#
loop_
_entity_poly.entity_id
_entity_poly.type
_entity_poly.pdbx_seq_one_letter_code
_entity_poly.pdbx_strand_id
1 'polypeptide(L)'
;MTQSTFSTNAWQESHNIATFDDPLLQCLVILTKLLSKPFSADALKAGLPLENNRFTPELFIRAAARAHLSARLIKRPLSQFNELVLPAVLLLKDGQACILLKYLDKKKKSVEIILPNTGEGVTTLSVKDLKANYSGYALFAHPTYSFDARTEDSVMPRPRNWFWGTLLKSWPIYSEVVIASLLINIFALASPLFIMNVYDRVVPNHAIETLWVLAIGVAIVFGFDLIIRTLRGYFIDIAGKKTDILLASMIFEQVLGTQRVAHPRSVGAFANHLHEFESFRDFFTSATLTALIDLPFALLFIAVIWTLHPELAQIPLYTMPIVIFVGLLIQLPLRKVIEQTFRASTQKHALLVEALSGMETLKTTCAEGEMQRRWEQLIGQIAQSSLKSRLLSSLY
;
A
#
# COMPACT_ATOMS: atom_id res chain seq x y z
N MET A 1 66.36 3.52 52.54
CA MET A 1 66.51 2.88 51.22
C MET A 1 65.85 1.52 51.30
N THR A 2 64.59 1.45 50.88
CA THR A 2 63.82 0.20 50.81
C THR A 2 62.67 0.43 49.83
N GLN A 3 62.54 -0.51 48.90
CA GLN A 3 61.61 -0.54 47.77
C GLN A 3 60.16 -0.47 48.26
N SER A 4 59.35 0.44 47.73
CA SER A 4 57.89 0.29 47.73
C SER A 4 57.48 -0.29 46.38
N THR A 5 57.39 -1.61 46.35
CA THR A 5 56.70 -2.37 45.31
C THR A 5 55.29 -1.83 45.14
N PHE A 6 54.93 -1.41 43.93
CA PHE A 6 53.53 -1.19 43.57
C PHE A 6 52.80 -2.52 43.74
N SER A 7 51.91 -2.59 44.73
CA SER A 7 51.07 -3.76 44.98
C SER A 7 50.05 -3.87 43.85
N THR A 8 50.10 -4.96 43.10
CA THR A 8 49.22 -5.27 41.95
C THR A 8 47.81 -5.72 42.34
N ASN A 9 47.41 -5.66 43.62
CA ASN A 9 46.19 -6.30 44.12
C ASN A 9 45.22 -5.32 44.83
N ALA A 10 44.70 -4.34 44.09
CA ALA A 10 43.59 -3.50 44.59
C ALA A 10 42.62 -3.03 43.50
N TRP A 11 42.41 -3.84 42.47
CA TRP A 11 41.25 -3.73 41.59
C TRP A 11 40.59 -5.11 41.55
N GLN A 12 39.34 -5.21 42.04
CA GLN A 12 38.52 -6.38 41.76
C GLN A 12 38.23 -6.37 40.27
N GLU A 13 39.05 -7.05 39.48
CA GLU A 13 38.71 -7.38 38.10
C GLU A 13 37.45 -8.24 38.14
N SER A 14 36.29 -7.64 37.91
CA SER A 14 35.08 -8.40 37.67
C SER A 14 35.37 -9.33 36.48
N HIS A 15 35.31 -10.64 36.69
CA HIS A 15 35.62 -11.69 35.71
C HIS A 15 34.80 -11.63 34.39
N ASN A 16 34.01 -10.59 34.17
CA ASN A 16 33.17 -10.38 32.98
C ASN A 16 33.51 -9.12 32.16
N ILE A 17 34.52 -8.33 32.54
CA ILE A 17 34.98 -7.18 31.75
C ILE A 17 36.43 -7.40 31.34
N ALA A 18 36.69 -8.50 30.63
CA ALA A 18 37.81 -8.52 29.71
C ALA A 18 37.39 -7.70 28.48
N THR A 19 37.36 -6.37 28.60
CA THR A 19 37.36 -5.47 27.42
C THR A 19 38.72 -5.62 26.77
N PHE A 20 38.90 -6.72 26.03
CA PHE A 20 40.05 -6.88 25.16
C PHE A 20 40.07 -5.69 24.20
N ASP A 21 41.22 -5.03 24.13
CA ASP A 21 41.44 -3.86 23.29
C ASP A 21 41.42 -4.28 21.82
N ASP A 22 40.24 -4.18 21.22
CA ASP A 22 40.01 -4.36 19.79
C ASP A 22 39.66 -3.00 19.16
N PRO A 23 40.66 -2.32 18.57
CA PRO A 23 40.47 -1.02 17.93
C PRO A 23 39.43 -1.06 16.81
N LEU A 24 39.28 -2.17 16.09
CA LEU A 24 38.37 -2.28 14.96
C LEU A 24 36.92 -2.46 15.38
N LEU A 25 36.68 -3.29 16.40
CA LEU A 25 35.36 -3.45 16.99
C LEU A 25 34.88 -2.13 17.61
N GLN A 26 35.75 -1.43 18.34
CA GLN A 26 35.41 -0.13 18.93
C GLN A 26 35.12 0.92 17.85
N CYS A 27 35.90 0.94 16.77
CA CYS A 27 35.61 1.79 15.60
C CYS A 27 34.24 1.47 14.98
N LEU A 28 33.86 0.19 14.88
CA LEU A 28 32.54 -0.18 14.36
C LEU A 28 31.41 0.29 15.29
N VAL A 29 31.55 0.13 16.60
CA VAL A 29 30.56 0.61 17.59
C VAL A 29 30.37 2.11 17.46
N ILE A 30 31.46 2.89 17.44
CA ILE A 30 31.38 4.35 17.28
C ILE A 30 30.78 4.72 15.93
N LEU A 31 31.14 4.01 14.86
CA LEU A 31 30.59 4.23 13.52
C LEU A 31 29.08 3.96 13.46
N THR A 32 28.59 2.93 14.15
CA THR A 32 27.15 2.64 14.22
C THR A 32 26.38 3.76 14.94
N LYS A 33 26.96 4.36 16.00
CA LYS A 33 26.42 5.55 16.67
C LYS A 33 26.42 6.78 15.76
N LEU A 34 27.53 7.04 15.06
CA LEU A 34 27.65 8.17 14.12
C LEU A 34 26.65 8.08 12.96
N LEU A 35 26.34 6.87 12.51
CA LEU A 35 25.33 6.60 11.48
C LEU A 35 23.90 6.45 12.04
N SER A 36 23.65 6.91 13.28
CA SER A 36 22.34 6.92 13.95
C SER A 36 21.67 5.55 14.14
N LYS A 37 22.45 4.46 14.20
CA LYS A 37 21.98 3.10 14.48
C LYS A 37 22.84 2.46 15.58
N PRO A 38 22.64 2.77 16.88
CA PRO A 38 23.55 2.32 17.94
C PRO A 38 23.49 0.79 18.13
N PHE A 39 24.63 0.12 18.01
CA PHE A 39 24.79 -1.31 18.36
C PHE A 39 25.80 -1.49 19.50
N SER A 40 25.56 -2.46 20.38
CA SER A 40 26.51 -2.82 21.44
C SER A 40 27.65 -3.69 20.90
N ALA A 41 28.82 -3.63 21.54
CA ALA A 41 29.98 -4.44 21.16
C ALA A 41 29.67 -5.95 21.19
N ASP A 42 28.86 -6.39 22.16
CA ASP A 42 28.49 -7.81 22.30
C ASP A 42 27.52 -8.27 21.19
N ALA A 43 26.59 -7.40 20.77
CA ALA A 43 25.71 -7.69 19.65
C ALA A 43 26.48 -7.84 18.32
N LEU A 44 27.54 -7.04 18.13
CA LEU A 44 28.40 -7.11 16.94
C LEU A 44 29.34 -8.32 16.96
N LYS A 45 29.76 -8.79 18.15
CA LYS A 45 30.57 -10.01 18.34
C LYS A 45 29.76 -11.30 18.18
N ALA A 46 28.46 -11.28 18.50
CA ALA A 46 27.64 -12.48 18.58
C ALA A 46 27.65 -13.32 17.29
N GLY A 47 28.10 -14.58 17.41
CA GLY A 47 28.08 -15.57 16.32
C GLY A 47 29.18 -15.42 15.28
N LEU A 48 30.24 -14.65 15.55
CA LEU A 48 31.43 -14.54 14.68
C LEU A 48 32.59 -15.40 15.19
N PRO A 49 33.33 -16.10 14.31
CA PRO A 49 34.54 -16.82 14.68
C PRO A 49 35.69 -15.83 14.86
N LEU A 50 35.98 -15.44 16.11
CA LEU A 50 37.08 -14.54 16.43
C LEU A 50 38.39 -15.31 16.50
N GLU A 51 39.41 -14.87 15.75
CA GLU A 51 40.78 -15.35 15.90
C GLU A 51 41.50 -14.44 16.91
N ASN A 52 42.06 -15.00 17.98
CA ASN A 52 42.75 -14.26 19.05
C ASN A 52 41.92 -13.10 19.68
N ASN A 53 40.59 -13.22 19.72
CA ASN A 53 39.68 -12.18 20.21
C ASN A 53 39.83 -10.81 19.53
N ARG A 54 40.26 -10.76 18.27
CA ARG A 54 40.37 -9.53 17.48
C ARG A 54 39.56 -9.60 16.19
N PHE A 55 39.03 -8.46 15.75
CA PHE A 55 38.37 -8.29 14.47
C PHE A 55 39.40 -8.23 13.36
N THR A 56 39.24 -9.12 12.38
CA THR A 56 39.90 -8.96 11.08
C THR A 56 39.07 -8.01 10.20
N PRO A 57 39.66 -7.38 9.18
CA PRO A 57 38.90 -6.54 8.23
C PRO A 57 37.73 -7.28 7.56
N GLU A 58 37.82 -8.60 7.39
CA GLU A 58 36.75 -9.44 6.86
C GLU A 58 35.60 -9.64 7.86
N LEU A 59 35.95 -9.89 9.14
CA LEU A 59 34.96 -9.97 10.22
C LEU A 59 34.27 -8.63 10.45
N PHE A 60 34.98 -7.51 10.28
CA PHE A 60 34.40 -6.17 10.32
C PHE A 60 33.28 -6.01 9.28
N ILE A 61 33.49 -6.46 8.03
CA ILE A 61 32.47 -6.36 6.97
C ILE A 61 31.23 -7.20 7.34
N ARG A 62 31.44 -8.42 7.87
CA ARG A 62 30.34 -9.29 8.30
C ARG A 62 29.58 -8.70 9.50
N ALA A 63 30.27 -8.15 10.48
CA ALA A 63 29.68 -7.50 11.63
C ALA A 63 28.90 -6.23 11.24
N ALA A 64 29.44 -5.43 10.32
CA ALA A 64 28.76 -4.27 9.76
C ALA A 64 27.46 -4.66 9.04
N ALA A 65 27.48 -5.74 8.26
CA ALA A 65 26.28 -6.26 7.59
C ALA A 65 25.17 -6.65 8.58
N ARG A 66 25.53 -7.22 9.75
CA ARG A 66 24.59 -7.52 10.84
C ARG A 66 24.00 -6.26 11.48
N ALA A 67 24.73 -5.15 11.46
CA ALA A 67 24.25 -3.83 11.90
C ALA A 67 23.49 -3.07 10.80
N HIS A 68 23.11 -3.73 9.69
CA HIS A 68 22.48 -3.12 8.51
C HIS A 68 23.35 -2.04 7.84
N LEU A 69 24.66 -2.19 7.90
CA LEU A 69 25.64 -1.35 7.21
C LEU A 69 26.32 -2.16 6.09
N SER A 70 26.38 -1.59 4.89
CA SER A 70 27.20 -2.13 3.80
C SER A 70 28.62 -1.60 3.97
N ALA A 71 29.55 -2.48 4.33
CA ALA A 71 30.96 -2.12 4.50
C ALA A 71 31.83 -2.71 3.38
N ARG A 72 32.83 -1.95 2.93
CA ARG A 72 33.80 -2.41 1.92
C ARG A 72 35.21 -1.96 2.27
N LEU A 73 36.15 -2.90 2.19
CA LEU A 73 37.59 -2.64 2.31
C LEU A 73 38.13 -2.13 0.97
N ILE A 74 38.77 -0.96 0.98
CA ILE A 74 39.32 -0.32 -0.23
C ILE A 74 40.74 0.17 0.08
N LYS A 75 41.69 -0.18 -0.80
CA LYS A 75 43.04 0.40 -0.78
C LYS A 75 43.03 1.75 -1.49
N ARG A 76 43.20 2.85 -0.76
CA ARG A 76 43.14 4.21 -1.33
C ARG A 76 44.02 5.18 -0.52
N PRO A 77 44.80 6.05 -1.18
CA PRO A 77 45.58 7.09 -0.49
C PRO A 77 44.69 8.21 0.06
N LEU A 78 45.11 8.82 1.17
CA LEU A 78 44.38 9.90 1.87
C LEU A 78 44.01 11.10 0.97
N SER A 79 44.75 11.33 -0.11
CA SER A 79 44.48 12.44 -1.05
C SER A 79 43.18 12.26 -1.87
N GLN A 80 42.77 11.01 -2.10
CA GLN A 80 41.62 10.64 -2.96
C GLN A 80 40.31 10.44 -2.20
N PHE A 81 40.28 10.73 -0.89
CA PHE A 81 39.03 10.74 -0.14
C PHE A 81 38.23 12.01 -0.49
N ASN A 82 36.97 11.79 -0.86
CA ASN A 82 35.97 12.83 -1.08
C ASN A 82 35.21 13.05 0.24
N GLU A 83 34.80 14.28 0.56
CA GLU A 83 34.07 14.57 1.80
C GLU A 83 32.72 13.83 1.86
N LEU A 84 32.13 13.52 0.71
CA LEU A 84 30.86 12.78 0.59
C LEU A 84 30.91 11.32 1.08
N VAL A 85 32.09 10.72 1.24
CA VAL A 85 32.25 9.31 1.65
C VAL A 85 32.75 9.15 3.08
N LEU A 86 32.77 10.23 3.85
CA LEU A 86 33.06 10.22 5.29
C LEU A 86 31.75 10.06 6.08
N PRO A 87 31.75 9.43 7.28
CA PRO A 87 32.91 8.94 8.04
C PRO A 87 33.48 7.61 7.51
N ALA A 88 34.80 7.45 7.58
CA ALA A 88 35.50 6.24 7.14
C ALA A 88 36.47 5.71 8.20
N VAL A 89 36.57 4.38 8.34
CA VAL A 89 37.51 3.74 9.27
C VAL A 89 38.84 3.52 8.55
N LEU A 90 39.92 4.08 9.07
CA LEU A 90 41.27 3.95 8.54
C LEU A 90 42.03 2.88 9.32
N LEU A 91 42.73 2.00 8.60
CA LEU A 91 43.66 1.04 9.20
C LEU A 91 45.04 1.71 9.35
N LEU A 92 45.56 1.77 10.57
CA LEU A 92 46.89 2.30 10.88
C LEU A 92 47.93 1.17 10.89
N LYS A 93 49.22 1.56 10.89
CA LYS A 93 50.34 0.66 11.17
C LYS A 93 50.22 0.17 12.63
N ASP A 94 50.80 -1.00 12.91
CA ASP A 94 50.76 -1.65 14.23
C ASP A 94 49.39 -2.22 14.67
N GLY A 95 48.47 -2.43 13.72
CA GLY A 95 47.19 -3.09 13.98
C GLY A 95 46.16 -2.23 14.71
N GLN A 96 46.34 -0.91 14.68
CA GLN A 96 45.38 0.06 15.20
C GLN A 96 44.41 0.56 14.13
N ALA A 97 43.30 1.17 14.55
CA ALA A 97 42.31 1.77 13.65
C ALA A 97 41.86 3.14 14.19
N CYS A 98 41.45 4.03 13.29
CA CYS A 98 40.84 5.32 13.66
C CYS A 98 39.70 5.67 12.71
N ILE A 99 38.76 6.50 13.15
CA ILE A 99 37.66 7.00 12.31
C ILE A 99 38.02 8.39 11.82
N LEU A 100 38.02 8.59 10.51
CA LEU A 100 38.15 9.91 9.89
C LEU A 100 36.75 10.52 9.73
N LEU A 101 36.51 11.65 10.40
CA LEU A 101 35.23 12.36 10.36
C LEU A 101 35.19 13.40 9.23
N LYS A 102 36.14 14.34 9.25
CA LYS A 102 36.13 15.48 8.35
C LYS A 102 37.52 16.08 8.15
N TYR A 103 37.71 16.75 7.01
CA TYR A 103 38.84 17.64 6.78
C TYR A 103 38.45 19.06 7.25
N LEU A 104 39.31 19.69 8.06
CA LEU A 104 39.02 21.01 8.65
C LEU A 104 39.33 22.20 7.72
N ASP A 105 40.06 21.97 6.63
CA ASP A 105 40.57 23.05 5.77
C ASP A 105 40.40 22.69 4.28
N LYS A 106 40.04 23.68 3.44
CA LYS A 106 39.94 23.53 1.97
C LYS A 106 41.28 23.09 1.34
N LYS A 107 42.40 23.31 2.05
CA LYS A 107 43.75 22.83 1.66
C LYS A 107 44.15 21.48 2.27
N LYS A 108 43.23 20.75 2.95
CA LYS A 108 43.45 19.43 3.57
C LYS A 108 44.69 19.37 4.49
N LYS A 109 44.90 20.39 5.34
CA LYS A 109 46.06 20.44 6.26
C LYS A 109 45.85 19.70 7.58
N SER A 110 44.62 19.73 8.11
CA SER A 110 44.26 19.11 9.39
C SER A 110 42.98 18.27 9.23
N VAL A 111 42.90 17.19 10.00
CA VAL A 111 41.79 16.23 10.01
C VAL A 111 41.28 16.00 11.42
N GLU A 112 39.98 15.79 11.54
CA GLU A 112 39.34 15.31 12.76
C GLU A 112 39.26 13.79 12.72
N ILE A 113 39.90 13.17 13.71
CA ILE A 113 39.87 11.72 13.89
C ILE A 113 39.29 11.37 15.26
N ILE A 114 38.60 10.24 15.33
CA ILE A 114 38.26 9.59 16.59
C ILE A 114 39.18 8.39 16.76
N LEU A 115 39.88 8.34 17.89
CA LEU A 115 40.63 7.19 18.32
C LEU A 115 39.74 6.32 19.21
N PRO A 116 39.75 4.98 19.04
CA PRO A 116 38.93 4.08 19.85
C PRO A 116 39.26 4.20 21.34
N ASN A 117 40.54 4.41 21.67
CA ASN A 117 41.05 4.50 23.04
C ASN A 117 40.59 5.75 23.80
N THR A 118 40.06 6.78 23.12
CA THR A 118 39.53 8.00 23.72
C THR A 118 37.99 7.99 23.80
N GLY A 119 37.35 6.84 23.56
CA GLY A 119 35.89 6.68 23.54
C GLY A 119 35.26 7.38 22.36
N GLU A 120 34.89 8.65 22.52
CA GLU A 120 34.24 9.50 21.50
C GLU A 120 34.96 10.85 21.32
N GLY A 121 36.11 11.04 21.97
CA GLY A 121 36.89 12.27 21.88
C GLY A 121 37.42 12.53 20.46
N VAL A 122 37.02 13.67 19.88
CA VAL A 122 37.54 14.14 18.59
C VAL A 122 38.91 14.75 18.80
N THR A 123 39.92 14.19 18.14
CA THR A 123 41.29 14.73 18.15
C THR A 123 41.63 15.31 16.78
N THR A 124 42.20 16.50 16.76
CA THR A 124 42.72 17.10 15.52
C THR A 124 44.16 16.66 15.29
N LEU A 125 44.42 16.06 14.13
CA LEU A 125 45.76 15.64 13.71
C LEU A 125 46.16 16.31 12.39
N SER A 126 47.46 16.55 12.19
CA SER A 126 48.01 16.95 10.90
C SER A 126 47.94 15.81 9.90
N VAL A 127 47.59 16.10 8.65
CA VAL A 127 47.51 15.09 7.57
C VAL A 127 48.87 14.44 7.30
N LYS A 128 49.98 15.13 7.56
CA LYS A 128 51.34 14.56 7.42
C LYS A 128 51.58 13.41 8.39
N ASP A 129 51.17 13.59 9.64
CA ASP A 129 51.37 12.60 10.70
C ASP A 129 50.42 11.41 10.52
N LEU A 130 49.18 11.68 10.10
CA LEU A 130 48.23 10.61 9.74
C LEU A 130 48.74 9.78 8.55
N LYS A 131 49.33 10.43 7.54
CA LYS A 131 49.87 9.73 6.37
C LYS A 131 51.08 8.85 6.72
N ALA A 132 51.88 9.24 7.71
CA ALA A 132 53.00 8.42 8.18
C ALA A 132 52.51 7.10 8.82
N ASN A 133 51.40 7.15 9.55
CA ASN A 133 50.83 6.02 10.29
C ASN A 133 49.76 5.23 9.53
N TYR A 134 49.29 5.72 8.38
CA TYR A 134 48.26 5.06 7.59
C TYR A 134 48.82 3.86 6.79
N SER A 135 48.14 2.70 6.89
CA SER A 135 48.54 1.46 6.21
C SER A 135 48.18 1.42 4.72
N GLY A 136 47.34 2.36 4.24
CA GLY A 136 46.86 2.40 2.84
C GLY A 136 45.47 1.82 2.62
N TYR A 137 44.87 1.20 3.65
CA TYR A 137 43.56 0.55 3.57
C TYR A 137 42.51 1.30 4.43
N ALA A 138 41.34 1.52 3.84
CA ALA A 138 40.19 2.13 4.50
C ALA A 138 38.94 1.26 4.35
N LEU A 139 38.13 1.22 5.40
CA LEU A 139 36.83 0.60 5.47
C LEU A 139 35.77 1.68 5.38
N PHE A 140 35.03 1.67 4.29
CA PHE A 140 33.87 2.53 4.12
C PHE A 140 32.63 1.76 4.49
N ALA A 141 31.78 2.37 5.32
CA ALA A 141 30.51 1.79 5.71
C ALA A 141 29.40 2.81 5.45
N HIS A 142 28.38 2.39 4.70
CA HIS A 142 27.17 3.18 4.49
C HIS A 142 25.97 2.39 5.01
N PRO A 143 24.94 3.07 5.55
CA PRO A 143 23.68 2.43 5.84
C PRO A 143 23.14 1.75 4.58
N THR A 144 22.88 0.44 4.67
CA THR A 144 22.15 -0.24 3.61
C THR A 144 20.72 0.29 3.68
N TYR A 145 20.27 1.01 2.65
CA TYR A 145 18.86 1.34 2.45
C TYR A 145 18.09 0.03 2.16
N SER A 146 17.82 -0.72 3.22
CA SER A 146 16.59 -1.47 3.30
C SER A 146 15.51 -0.40 3.46
N PHE A 147 14.56 -0.32 2.53
CA PHE A 147 13.28 0.31 2.78
C PHE A 147 12.63 -0.46 3.95
N ASP A 148 13.01 -0.07 5.16
CA ASP A 148 12.39 -0.52 6.38
C ASP A 148 11.21 0.43 6.59
N ALA A 149 10.01 -0.09 6.33
CA ALA A 149 8.72 0.53 6.61
C ALA A 149 8.50 0.61 8.13
N ARG A 150 9.44 1.25 8.84
CA ARG A 150 9.51 1.32 10.30
C ARG A 150 10.10 2.64 10.78
N THR A 151 9.57 3.74 10.24
CA THR A 151 9.46 5.01 10.98
C THR A 151 8.47 5.90 10.23
N GLU A 152 7.18 5.59 10.43
CA GLU A 152 5.98 6.46 10.42
C GLU A 152 4.66 5.65 10.32
N ASP A 153 4.71 4.31 10.29
CA ASP A 153 3.51 3.45 10.23
C ASP A 153 3.05 2.93 11.61
N SER A 154 2.59 3.82 12.49
CA SER A 154 1.64 3.43 13.57
C SER A 154 0.22 3.94 13.33
N VAL A 155 -0.03 4.52 12.16
CA VAL A 155 -1.38 4.54 11.60
C VAL A 155 -1.41 3.40 10.60
N MET A 156 -1.92 2.23 11.00
CA MET A 156 -2.54 1.33 10.02
C MET A 156 -3.32 2.24 9.06
N PRO A 157 -2.99 2.31 7.75
CA PRO A 157 -3.89 2.95 6.83
C PRO A 157 -5.14 2.10 6.94
N ARG A 158 -6.16 2.67 7.59
CA ARG A 158 -7.49 2.09 7.57
C ARG A 158 -7.73 1.72 6.10
N PRO A 159 -8.18 0.50 5.78
CA PRO A 159 -8.36 0.03 4.40
C PRO A 159 -9.27 0.96 3.56
N ARG A 160 -9.93 1.93 4.21
CA ARG A 160 -10.65 3.05 3.60
C ARG A 160 -9.72 4.01 2.82
N ASN A 161 -8.58 4.46 3.34
CA ASN A 161 -7.91 5.65 2.80
C ASN A 161 -7.14 5.40 1.49
N TRP A 162 -6.59 4.20 1.28
CA TRP A 162 -5.87 3.89 0.03
C TRP A 162 -6.85 3.75 -1.16
N PHE A 163 -8.01 3.14 -0.94
CA PHE A 163 -9.07 3.00 -1.94
C PHE A 163 -9.60 4.37 -2.38
N TRP A 164 -9.96 5.22 -1.43
CA TRP A 164 -10.41 6.58 -1.74
C TRP A 164 -9.28 7.41 -2.37
N GLY A 165 -8.01 7.23 -1.97
CA GLY A 165 -6.86 7.94 -2.56
C GLY A 165 -6.62 7.62 -4.03
N THR A 166 -6.82 6.36 -4.44
CA THR A 166 -6.74 5.95 -5.85
C THR A 166 -7.96 6.39 -6.64
N LEU A 167 -9.17 6.34 -6.04
CA LEU A 167 -10.41 6.82 -6.67
C LEU A 167 -10.39 8.34 -6.92
N LEU A 168 -9.87 9.12 -5.97
CA LEU A 168 -9.72 10.57 -6.10
C LEU A 168 -8.72 10.98 -7.19
N LYS A 169 -7.70 10.15 -7.49
CA LYS A 169 -6.78 10.40 -8.62
C LYS A 169 -7.46 10.27 -9.99
N SER A 170 -8.60 9.57 -10.06
CA SER A 170 -9.41 9.39 -11.26
C SER A 170 -10.58 10.39 -11.37
N TRP A 171 -10.66 11.38 -10.46
CA TRP A 171 -11.74 12.38 -10.39
C TRP A 171 -12.06 13.11 -11.71
N PRO A 172 -11.11 13.43 -12.61
CA PRO A 172 -11.44 14.08 -13.87
C PRO A 172 -12.43 13.26 -14.72
N ILE A 173 -12.26 11.94 -14.78
CA ILE A 173 -13.12 11.06 -15.57
C ILE A 173 -14.52 10.95 -14.93
N TYR A 174 -14.60 10.93 -13.60
CA TYR A 174 -15.88 10.97 -12.89
C TYR A 174 -16.62 12.30 -13.09
N SER A 175 -15.90 13.42 -13.22
CA SER A 175 -16.51 14.73 -13.49
C SER A 175 -17.18 14.79 -14.87
N GLU A 176 -16.58 14.16 -15.89
CA GLU A 176 -17.15 14.06 -17.23
C GLU A 176 -18.45 13.24 -17.23
N VAL A 177 -18.48 12.13 -16.47
CA VAL A 177 -19.68 11.30 -16.30
C VAL A 177 -20.81 12.08 -15.60
N VAL A 178 -20.49 12.88 -14.58
CA VAL A 178 -21.48 13.73 -13.88
C VAL A 178 -22.06 14.78 -14.81
N ILE A 179 -21.24 15.45 -15.62
CA ILE A 179 -21.72 16.44 -16.61
C ILE A 179 -22.62 15.77 -17.66
N ALA A 180 -22.22 14.58 -18.16
CA ALA A 180 -23.03 13.83 -19.12
C ALA A 180 -24.38 13.41 -18.50
N SER A 181 -24.38 12.90 -17.26
CA SER A 181 -25.63 12.59 -16.54
C SER A 181 -26.50 13.82 -16.33
N LEU A 182 -25.92 15.00 -16.06
CA LEU A 182 -26.68 16.24 -15.94
C LEU A 182 -27.41 16.60 -17.23
N LEU A 183 -26.71 16.54 -18.36
CA LEU A 183 -27.30 16.83 -19.67
C LEU A 183 -28.39 15.82 -20.06
N ILE A 184 -28.16 14.53 -19.81
CA ILE A 184 -29.16 13.46 -20.05
C ILE A 184 -30.43 13.72 -19.23
N ASN A 185 -30.28 14.03 -17.94
CA ASN A 185 -31.43 14.29 -17.07
C ASN A 185 -32.19 15.57 -17.48
N ILE A 186 -31.49 16.60 -17.99
CA ILE A 186 -32.14 17.79 -18.56
C ILE A 186 -32.91 17.44 -19.84
N PHE A 187 -32.31 16.68 -20.75
CA PHE A 187 -32.97 16.27 -22.00
C PHE A 187 -34.15 15.34 -21.78
N ALA A 188 -34.13 14.55 -20.72
CA ALA A 188 -35.28 13.74 -20.32
C ALA A 188 -36.54 14.59 -20.02
N LEU A 189 -36.39 15.87 -19.64
CA LEU A 189 -37.52 16.81 -19.48
C LEU A 189 -38.17 17.20 -20.81
N ALA A 190 -37.50 17.01 -21.95
CA ALA A 190 -38.05 17.37 -23.24
C ALA A 190 -39.31 16.56 -23.57
N SER A 191 -39.38 15.29 -23.16
CA SER A 191 -40.56 14.44 -23.41
C SER A 191 -41.82 14.93 -22.67
N PRO A 192 -41.80 15.12 -21.32
CA PRO A 192 -42.93 15.72 -20.61
C PRO A 192 -43.32 17.10 -21.13
N LEU A 193 -42.34 17.98 -21.39
CA LEU A 193 -42.62 19.33 -21.90
C LEU A 193 -43.20 19.32 -23.31
N PHE A 194 -42.76 18.40 -24.17
CA PHE A 194 -43.35 18.20 -25.48
C PHE A 194 -44.80 17.76 -25.39
N ILE A 195 -45.07 16.70 -24.62
CA ILE A 195 -46.43 16.18 -24.41
C ILE A 195 -47.33 17.29 -23.86
N MET A 196 -46.87 18.03 -22.85
CA MET A 196 -47.61 19.16 -22.28
C MET A 196 -47.93 20.23 -23.33
N ASN A 197 -46.95 20.67 -24.12
CA ASN A 197 -47.20 21.67 -25.15
C ASN A 197 -48.11 21.15 -26.27
N VAL A 198 -47.97 19.87 -26.65
CA VAL A 198 -48.81 19.28 -27.69
C VAL A 198 -50.27 19.20 -27.23
N TYR A 199 -50.51 18.62 -26.04
CA TYR A 199 -51.88 18.42 -25.55
C TYR A 199 -52.55 19.72 -25.09
N ASP A 200 -51.83 20.63 -24.44
CA ASP A 200 -52.44 21.83 -23.87
C ASP A 200 -52.54 22.98 -24.87
N ARG A 201 -51.63 23.06 -25.86
CA ARG A 201 -51.57 24.19 -26.79
C ARG A 201 -51.80 23.79 -28.24
N VAL A 202 -51.23 22.70 -28.72
CA VAL A 202 -51.26 22.38 -30.15
C VAL A 202 -52.58 21.73 -30.55
N VAL A 203 -53.04 20.73 -29.79
CA VAL A 203 -54.27 19.99 -30.08
C VAL A 203 -55.51 20.91 -29.99
N PRO A 204 -55.69 21.75 -28.96
CA PRO A 204 -56.88 22.59 -28.85
C PRO A 204 -56.92 23.73 -29.88
N ASN A 205 -55.76 24.25 -30.28
CA ASN A 205 -55.67 25.36 -31.23
C ASN A 205 -55.46 24.90 -32.70
N HIS A 206 -55.45 23.59 -32.96
CA HIS A 206 -55.15 23.01 -34.28
C HIS A 206 -53.87 23.57 -34.92
N ALA A 207 -52.85 23.89 -34.12
CA ALA A 207 -51.63 24.58 -34.55
C ALA A 207 -50.59 23.62 -35.14
N ILE A 208 -50.88 23.04 -36.31
CA ILE A 208 -50.05 21.99 -36.95
C ILE A 208 -48.62 22.47 -37.23
N GLU A 209 -48.43 23.73 -37.62
CA GLU A 209 -47.09 24.29 -37.85
C GLU A 209 -46.24 24.29 -36.57
N THR A 210 -46.84 24.62 -35.43
CA THR A 210 -46.16 24.56 -34.13
C THR A 210 -45.83 23.12 -33.74
N LEU A 211 -46.68 22.16 -34.10
CA LEU A 211 -46.40 20.73 -33.88
C LEU A 211 -45.11 20.30 -34.55
N TRP A 212 -44.95 20.60 -35.84
CA TRP A 212 -43.77 20.19 -36.61
C TRP A 212 -42.50 20.83 -36.06
N VAL A 213 -42.54 22.11 -35.69
CA VAL A 213 -41.40 22.80 -35.09
C VAL A 213 -41.01 22.15 -33.75
N LEU A 214 -41.98 21.88 -32.87
CA LEU A 214 -41.74 21.20 -31.60
C LEU A 214 -41.22 19.77 -31.80
N ALA A 215 -41.80 19.03 -32.75
CA ALA A 215 -41.41 17.66 -33.05
C ALA A 215 -39.97 17.57 -33.56
N ILE A 216 -39.57 18.47 -34.46
CA ILE A 216 -38.17 18.56 -34.94
C ILE A 216 -37.24 18.93 -33.79
N GLY A 217 -37.62 19.89 -32.93
CA GLY A 217 -36.84 20.27 -31.76
C GLY A 217 -36.60 19.11 -30.81
N VAL A 218 -37.64 18.34 -30.49
CA VAL A 218 -37.54 17.17 -29.60
C VAL A 218 -36.79 16.02 -30.25
N ALA A 219 -36.95 15.81 -31.56
CA ALA A 219 -36.16 14.83 -32.31
C ALA A 219 -34.65 15.15 -32.23
N ILE A 220 -34.27 16.42 -32.35
CA ILE A 220 -32.88 16.87 -32.16
C ILE A 220 -32.41 16.59 -30.72
N VAL A 221 -33.23 16.92 -29.71
CA VAL A 221 -32.91 16.64 -28.31
C VAL A 221 -32.71 15.14 -28.07
N PHE A 222 -33.55 14.28 -28.63
CA PHE A 222 -33.37 12.82 -28.53
C PHE A 222 -32.12 12.33 -29.27
N GLY A 223 -31.76 12.96 -30.40
CA GLY A 223 -30.49 12.70 -31.07
C GLY A 223 -29.30 13.00 -30.16
N PHE A 224 -29.30 14.17 -29.51
CA PHE A 224 -28.25 14.52 -28.54
C PHE A 224 -28.29 13.66 -27.27
N ASP A 225 -29.47 13.30 -26.75
CA ASP A 225 -29.60 12.37 -25.61
C ASP A 225 -28.92 11.03 -25.93
N LEU A 226 -29.18 10.47 -27.10
CA LEU A 226 -28.56 9.22 -27.55
C LEU A 226 -27.03 9.34 -27.62
N ILE A 227 -26.52 10.43 -28.19
CA ILE A 227 -25.08 10.68 -28.32
C ILE A 227 -24.43 10.80 -26.93
N ILE A 228 -24.98 11.63 -26.04
CA ILE A 228 -24.43 11.84 -24.70
C ILE A 228 -24.52 10.57 -23.86
N ARG A 229 -25.63 9.82 -23.95
CA ARG A 229 -25.80 8.53 -23.27
C ARG A 229 -24.75 7.52 -23.71
N THR A 230 -24.42 7.50 -25.01
CA THR A 230 -23.36 6.65 -25.57
C THR A 230 -21.98 7.08 -25.08
N LEU A 231 -21.67 8.38 -25.13
CA LEU A 231 -20.41 8.93 -24.62
C LEU A 231 -20.23 8.66 -23.12
N ARG A 232 -21.30 8.81 -22.33
CA ARG A 232 -21.29 8.48 -20.90
C ARG A 232 -20.91 7.03 -20.65
N GLY A 233 -21.51 6.09 -21.39
CA GLY A 233 -21.17 4.67 -21.31
C GLY A 233 -19.69 4.42 -21.64
N TYR A 234 -19.21 5.02 -22.73
CA TYR A 234 -17.82 4.91 -23.15
C TYR A 234 -16.83 5.45 -22.10
N PHE A 235 -17.13 6.60 -21.46
CA PHE A 235 -16.28 7.15 -20.40
C PHE A 235 -16.28 6.30 -19.13
N ILE A 236 -17.43 5.72 -18.76
CA ILE A 236 -17.52 4.77 -17.64
C ILE A 236 -16.65 3.54 -17.94
N ASP A 237 -16.69 3.00 -19.16
CA ASP A 237 -15.88 1.85 -19.57
C ASP A 237 -14.37 2.15 -19.54
N ILE A 238 -13.96 3.33 -20.02
CA ILE A 238 -12.55 3.77 -19.94
C ILE A 238 -12.12 3.91 -18.49
N ALA A 239 -12.94 4.56 -17.65
CA ALA A 239 -12.66 4.73 -16.23
C ALA A 239 -12.43 3.36 -15.56
N GLY A 240 -13.27 2.39 -15.89
CA GLY A 240 -13.17 1.03 -15.38
C GLY A 240 -11.89 0.34 -15.80
N LYS A 241 -11.56 0.35 -17.10
CA LYS A 241 -10.34 -0.28 -17.63
C LYS A 241 -9.06 0.32 -17.05
N LYS A 242 -8.98 1.65 -16.97
CA LYS A 242 -7.79 2.33 -16.44
C LYS A 242 -7.59 2.04 -14.94
N THR A 243 -8.69 2.01 -14.19
CA THR A 243 -8.68 1.68 -12.76
C THR A 243 -8.32 0.20 -12.55
N ASP A 244 -8.80 -0.69 -13.41
CA ASP A 244 -8.48 -2.12 -13.39
C ASP A 244 -6.98 -2.38 -13.55
N ILE A 245 -6.36 -1.82 -14.60
CA ILE A 245 -4.92 -2.01 -14.86
C ILE A 245 -4.06 -1.52 -13.69
N LEU A 246 -4.37 -0.35 -13.13
CA LEU A 246 -3.63 0.21 -11.99
C LEU A 246 -3.79 -0.64 -10.74
N LEU A 247 -5.01 -1.07 -10.41
CA LEU A 247 -5.28 -1.87 -9.21
C LEU A 247 -4.69 -3.28 -9.34
N ALA A 248 -4.84 -3.94 -10.49
CA ALA A 248 -4.25 -5.26 -10.73
C ALA A 248 -2.72 -5.23 -10.55
N SER A 249 -2.06 -4.19 -11.08
CA SER A 249 -0.61 -4.02 -10.96
C SER A 249 -0.18 -3.74 -9.52
N MET A 250 -0.88 -2.85 -8.81
CA MET A 250 -0.60 -2.52 -7.40
C MET A 250 -0.82 -3.71 -6.47
N ILE A 251 -1.90 -4.47 -6.66
CA ILE A 251 -2.14 -5.61 -5.79
C ILE A 251 -1.11 -6.70 -6.09
N PHE A 252 -0.77 -6.98 -7.35
CA PHE A 252 0.26 -7.94 -7.69
C PHE A 252 1.64 -7.54 -7.11
N GLU A 253 2.02 -6.27 -7.20
CA GLU A 253 3.23 -5.73 -6.58
C GLU A 253 3.22 -5.90 -5.04
N GLN A 254 2.10 -5.57 -4.39
CA GLN A 254 1.95 -5.73 -2.94
C GLN A 254 2.05 -7.19 -2.53
N VAL A 255 1.44 -8.11 -3.28
CA VAL A 255 1.52 -9.56 -3.05
C VAL A 255 2.97 -10.05 -3.12
N LEU A 256 3.71 -9.64 -4.15
CA LEU A 256 5.11 -10.01 -4.34
C LEU A 256 6.05 -9.36 -3.30
N GLY A 257 5.70 -8.17 -2.80
CA GLY A 257 6.45 -7.43 -1.79
C GLY A 257 6.25 -7.92 -0.35
N THR A 258 5.23 -8.75 -0.09
CA THR A 258 4.93 -9.23 1.27
C THR A 258 6.01 -10.18 1.79
N GLN A 259 6.70 -9.78 2.88
CA GLN A 259 7.67 -10.64 3.58
C GLN A 259 6.98 -11.88 4.21
N ARG A 260 7.74 -12.98 4.32
CA ARG A 260 7.31 -14.34 4.76
C ARG A 260 6.50 -14.46 6.07
N VAL A 261 6.38 -13.40 6.87
CA VAL A 261 5.71 -13.42 8.19
C VAL A 261 4.17 -13.25 8.06
N ALA A 262 3.67 -12.76 6.92
CA ALA A 262 2.24 -12.53 6.67
C ALA A 262 1.64 -13.52 5.66
N HIS A 263 2.08 -14.78 5.64
CA HIS A 263 1.50 -15.75 4.72
C HIS A 263 0.02 -16.02 5.11
N PRO A 264 -0.95 -15.75 4.22
CA PRO A 264 -2.34 -16.07 4.50
C PRO A 264 -2.49 -17.58 4.70
N ARG A 265 -3.37 -17.99 5.62
CA ARG A 265 -3.57 -19.41 5.98
C ARG A 265 -3.96 -20.30 4.80
N SER A 266 -4.40 -19.74 3.68
CA SER A 266 -4.64 -20.44 2.41
C SER A 266 -4.30 -19.53 1.22
N VAL A 267 -3.43 -20.01 0.33
CA VAL A 267 -3.07 -19.35 -0.94
C VAL A 267 -4.31 -19.24 -1.85
N GLY A 268 -5.19 -20.25 -1.84
CA GLY A 268 -6.42 -20.26 -2.61
C GLY A 268 -7.46 -19.25 -2.11
N ALA A 269 -7.61 -19.09 -0.79
CA ALA A 269 -8.49 -18.07 -0.22
C ALA A 269 -8.00 -16.65 -0.55
N PHE A 270 -6.69 -16.43 -0.51
CA PHE A 270 -6.08 -15.14 -0.83
C PHE A 270 -6.21 -14.78 -2.33
N ALA A 271 -5.98 -15.75 -3.22
CA ALA A 271 -6.21 -15.56 -4.65
C ALA A 271 -7.68 -15.27 -4.97
N ASN A 272 -8.62 -15.91 -4.27
CA ASN A 272 -10.04 -15.63 -4.40
C ASN A 272 -10.41 -14.22 -3.91
N HIS A 273 -9.81 -13.75 -2.81
CA HIS A 273 -10.00 -12.37 -2.34
C HIS A 273 -9.49 -11.31 -3.32
N LEU A 274 -8.43 -11.62 -4.07
CA LEU A 274 -7.93 -10.75 -5.14
C LEU A 274 -8.96 -10.61 -6.27
N HIS A 275 -9.50 -11.75 -6.73
CA HIS A 275 -10.54 -11.78 -7.76
C HIS A 275 -11.85 -11.10 -7.31
N GLU A 276 -12.21 -11.23 -6.03
CA GLU A 276 -13.38 -10.56 -5.45
C GLU A 276 -13.24 -9.03 -5.45
N PHE A 277 -12.01 -8.52 -5.41
CA PHE A 277 -11.74 -7.08 -5.54
C PHE A 277 -12.00 -6.57 -6.97
N GLU A 278 -11.79 -7.40 -7.99
CA GLU A 278 -12.19 -7.10 -9.38
C GLU A 278 -13.71 -7.02 -9.52
N SER A 279 -14.46 -7.92 -8.86
CA SER A 279 -15.93 -7.84 -8.80
C SER A 279 -16.43 -6.59 -8.07
N PHE A 280 -15.76 -6.18 -6.99
CA PHE A 280 -16.09 -4.92 -6.31
C PHE A 280 -15.78 -3.70 -7.20
N ARG A 281 -14.72 -3.73 -8.01
CA ARG A 281 -14.45 -2.73 -9.04
C ARG A 281 -15.56 -2.68 -10.09
N ASP A 282 -15.98 -3.84 -10.61
CA ASP A 282 -17.05 -3.90 -11.61
C ASP A 282 -18.35 -3.29 -11.09
N PHE A 283 -18.65 -3.41 -9.79
CA PHE A 283 -19.76 -2.72 -9.15
C PHE A 283 -19.66 -1.19 -9.22
N PHE A 284 -18.46 -0.60 -9.03
CA PHE A 284 -18.25 0.84 -9.15
C PHE A 284 -18.33 1.36 -10.59
N THR A 285 -18.07 0.52 -11.58
CA THR A 285 -18.25 0.86 -13.00
C THR A 285 -19.61 0.43 -13.56
N SER A 286 -20.46 -0.18 -12.72
CA SER A 286 -21.77 -0.69 -13.12
C SER A 286 -22.86 0.39 -13.12
N ALA A 287 -24.05 -0.03 -13.55
CA ALA A 287 -25.33 0.69 -13.42
C ALA A 287 -25.56 1.29 -12.02
N THR A 288 -24.94 0.74 -10.96
CA THR A 288 -25.08 1.26 -9.59
C THR A 288 -24.48 2.64 -9.40
N LEU A 289 -23.30 2.92 -10.00
CA LEU A 289 -22.70 4.25 -9.92
C LEU A 289 -23.56 5.27 -10.68
N THR A 290 -24.07 4.88 -11.85
CA THR A 290 -24.99 5.71 -12.63
C THR A 290 -26.26 6.01 -11.84
N ALA A 291 -26.85 5.02 -11.17
CA ALA A 291 -28.02 5.22 -10.31
C ALA A 291 -27.74 6.18 -9.14
N LEU A 292 -26.54 6.10 -8.54
CA LEU A 292 -26.13 7.02 -7.47
C LEU A 292 -25.95 8.46 -8.00
N ILE A 293 -25.40 8.62 -9.20
CA ILE A 293 -25.24 9.92 -9.87
C ILE A 293 -26.61 10.48 -10.30
N ASP A 294 -27.55 9.62 -10.69
CA ASP A 294 -28.90 10.01 -11.12
C ASP A 294 -29.83 10.34 -9.92
N LEU A 295 -29.56 9.81 -8.72
CA LEU A 295 -30.34 10.07 -7.50
C LEU A 295 -30.57 11.56 -7.16
N PRO A 296 -29.57 12.47 -7.17
CA PRO A 296 -29.82 13.89 -6.96
C PRO A 296 -30.71 14.52 -8.03
N PHE A 297 -30.73 13.98 -9.26
CA PHE A 297 -31.62 14.47 -10.32
C PHE A 297 -33.07 14.12 -10.10
N ALA A 298 -33.37 13.06 -9.33
CA ALA A 298 -34.75 12.80 -8.92
C ALA A 298 -35.34 13.98 -8.11
N LEU A 299 -34.53 14.66 -7.29
CA LEU A 299 -34.95 15.89 -6.61
C LEU A 299 -35.19 17.05 -7.59
N LEU A 300 -34.37 17.14 -8.65
CA LEU A 300 -34.58 18.11 -9.74
C LEU A 300 -35.90 17.83 -10.46
N PHE A 301 -36.21 16.57 -10.80
CA PHE A 301 -37.50 16.21 -11.39
C PHE A 301 -38.66 16.57 -10.47
N ILE A 302 -38.58 16.28 -9.17
CA ILE A 302 -39.61 16.68 -8.20
C ILE A 302 -39.75 18.21 -8.19
N ALA A 303 -38.65 18.96 -8.20
CA ALA A 303 -38.68 20.42 -8.24
C ALA A 303 -39.35 20.95 -9.52
N VAL A 304 -39.05 20.39 -10.69
CA VAL A 304 -39.68 20.78 -11.96
C VAL A 304 -41.18 20.45 -11.94
N ILE A 305 -41.57 19.24 -11.51
CA ILE A 305 -42.98 18.87 -11.38
C ILE A 305 -43.68 19.79 -10.39
N TRP A 306 -43.02 20.18 -9.29
CA TRP A 306 -43.57 21.12 -8.32
C TRP A 306 -43.87 22.49 -8.93
N THR A 307 -43.01 22.98 -9.82
CA THR A 307 -43.26 24.24 -10.54
C THR A 307 -44.41 24.16 -11.54
N LEU A 308 -44.68 22.97 -12.10
CA LEU A 308 -45.76 22.74 -13.06
C LEU A 308 -47.10 22.48 -12.37
N HIS A 309 -47.14 21.52 -11.43
CA HIS A 309 -48.34 21.12 -10.71
C HIS A 309 -47.99 20.63 -9.28
N PRO A 310 -48.04 21.50 -8.26
CA PRO A 310 -47.60 21.16 -6.89
C PRO A 310 -48.31 19.93 -6.29
N GLU A 311 -49.59 19.74 -6.58
CA GLU A 311 -50.36 18.60 -6.05
C GLU A 311 -49.85 17.25 -6.60
N LEU A 312 -49.39 17.23 -7.85
CA LEU A 312 -48.83 16.00 -8.45
C LEU A 312 -47.42 15.72 -7.94
N ALA A 313 -46.66 16.76 -7.59
CA ALA A 313 -45.30 16.63 -7.08
C ALA A 313 -45.23 15.99 -5.68
N GLN A 314 -46.30 16.07 -4.89
CA GLN A 314 -46.39 15.41 -3.58
C GLN A 314 -46.29 13.89 -3.68
N ILE A 315 -46.80 13.29 -4.76
CA ILE A 315 -46.79 11.84 -4.97
C ILE A 315 -45.35 11.27 -4.98
N PRO A 316 -44.44 11.71 -5.89
CA PRO A 316 -43.05 11.24 -5.86
C PRO A 316 -42.30 11.72 -4.62
N LEU A 317 -42.64 12.90 -4.05
CA LEU A 317 -42.02 13.40 -2.82
C LEU A 317 -42.20 12.46 -1.63
N TYR A 318 -43.37 11.83 -1.48
CA TYR A 318 -43.60 10.83 -0.41
C TYR A 318 -43.22 9.41 -0.82
N THR A 319 -43.45 9.03 -2.08
CA THR A 319 -43.17 7.67 -2.56
C THR A 319 -41.67 7.38 -2.60
N MET A 320 -40.84 8.34 -3.02
CA MET A 320 -39.39 8.16 -3.14
C MET A 320 -38.72 7.83 -1.78
N PRO A 321 -38.96 8.58 -0.67
CA PRO A 321 -38.46 8.20 0.65
C PRO A 321 -38.94 6.82 1.13
N ILE A 322 -40.20 6.45 0.85
CA ILE A 322 -40.74 5.13 1.23
C ILE A 322 -39.98 4.01 0.51
N VAL A 323 -39.76 4.14 -0.80
CA VAL A 323 -38.99 3.16 -1.58
C VAL A 323 -37.55 3.06 -1.08
N ILE A 324 -36.90 4.19 -0.82
CA ILE A 324 -35.54 4.21 -0.24
C ILE A 324 -35.52 3.53 1.13
N PHE A 325 -36.49 3.81 1.99
CA PHE A 325 -36.58 3.22 3.32
C PHE A 325 -36.77 1.71 3.28
N VAL A 326 -37.69 1.21 2.45
CA VAL A 326 -37.89 -0.23 2.24
C VAL A 326 -36.63 -0.89 1.68
N GLY A 327 -35.97 -0.25 0.70
CA GLY A 327 -34.69 -0.71 0.17
C GLY A 327 -33.62 -0.84 1.25
N LEU A 328 -33.45 0.17 2.11
CA LEU A 328 -32.51 0.14 3.23
C LEU A 328 -32.83 -0.96 4.25
N LEU A 329 -34.11 -1.20 4.53
CA LEU A 329 -34.54 -2.29 5.42
C LEU A 329 -34.20 -3.67 4.86
N ILE A 330 -34.42 -3.91 3.56
CA ILE A 330 -34.10 -5.18 2.88
C ILE A 330 -32.58 -5.36 2.72
N GLN A 331 -31.82 -4.26 2.62
CA GLN A 331 -30.37 -4.33 2.44
C GLN A 331 -29.64 -4.95 3.64
N LEU A 332 -30.15 -4.78 4.86
CA LEU A 332 -29.57 -5.37 6.08
C LEU A 332 -29.55 -6.92 6.06
N PRO A 333 -30.68 -7.63 5.87
CA PRO A 333 -30.67 -9.09 5.75
C PRO A 333 -29.96 -9.56 4.48
N LEU A 334 -30.10 -8.85 3.36
CA LEU A 334 -29.45 -9.21 2.10
C LEU A 334 -27.91 -9.23 2.25
N ARG A 335 -27.34 -8.20 2.89
CA ARG A 335 -25.89 -8.12 3.17
C ARG A 335 -25.39 -9.34 3.95
N LYS A 336 -26.14 -9.79 4.96
CA LYS A 336 -25.76 -10.98 5.76
C LYS A 336 -25.74 -12.26 4.90
N VAL A 337 -26.73 -12.44 4.03
CA VAL A 337 -26.83 -13.63 3.16
C VAL A 337 -25.74 -13.62 2.09
N ILE A 338 -25.43 -12.45 1.52
CA ILE A 338 -24.32 -12.28 0.58
C ILE A 338 -22.98 -12.61 1.28
N GLU A 339 -22.76 -12.12 2.50
CA GLU A 339 -21.53 -12.41 3.26
C GLU A 339 -21.39 -13.91 3.57
N GLN A 340 -22.48 -14.61 3.89
CA GLN A 340 -22.47 -16.07 4.07
C GLN A 340 -22.11 -16.81 2.78
N THR A 341 -22.72 -16.41 1.66
CA THR A 341 -22.42 -16.97 0.34
C THR A 341 -20.96 -16.78 -0.03
N PHE A 342 -20.42 -15.60 0.26
CA PHE A 342 -19.03 -15.24 0.03
C PHE A 342 -18.08 -16.11 0.85
N ARG A 343 -18.30 -16.23 2.16
CA ARG A 343 -17.49 -17.09 3.05
C ARG A 343 -17.47 -18.54 2.58
N ALA A 344 -18.64 -19.10 2.20
CA ALA A 344 -18.74 -20.46 1.69
C ALA A 344 -18.02 -20.63 0.34
N SER A 345 -18.08 -19.61 -0.53
CA SER A 345 -17.33 -19.59 -1.80
C SER A 345 -15.81 -19.58 -1.57
N THR A 346 -15.32 -18.72 -0.68
CA THR A 346 -13.89 -18.66 -0.32
C THR A 346 -13.40 -20.00 0.24
N GLN A 347 -14.19 -20.64 1.12
CA GLN A 347 -13.88 -21.96 1.66
C GLN A 347 -13.86 -23.04 0.57
N LYS A 348 -14.80 -22.99 -0.38
CA LYS A 348 -14.83 -23.90 -1.54
C LYS A 348 -13.53 -23.77 -2.36
N HIS A 349 -13.09 -22.55 -2.64
CA HIS A 349 -11.84 -22.32 -3.36
C HIS A 349 -10.60 -22.77 -2.58
N ALA A 350 -10.56 -22.54 -1.27
CA ALA A 350 -9.49 -23.04 -0.42
C ALA A 350 -9.42 -24.58 -0.43
N LEU A 351 -10.56 -25.25 -0.29
CA LEU A 351 -10.67 -26.71 -0.30
C LEU A 351 -10.20 -27.30 -1.63
N LEU A 352 -10.53 -26.64 -2.75
CA LEU A 352 -10.06 -27.06 -4.08
C LEU A 352 -8.53 -27.01 -4.18
N VAL A 353 -7.93 -25.91 -3.76
CA VAL A 353 -6.46 -25.74 -3.82
C VAL A 353 -5.76 -26.73 -2.89
N GLU A 354 -6.31 -26.98 -1.70
CA GLU A 354 -5.79 -27.99 -0.77
C GLU A 354 -5.88 -29.41 -1.34
N ALA A 355 -7.04 -29.77 -1.92
CA ALA A 355 -7.24 -31.08 -2.55
C ALA A 355 -6.32 -31.29 -3.76
N LEU A 356 -6.09 -30.26 -4.57
CA LEU A 356 -5.16 -30.32 -5.71
C LEU A 356 -3.70 -30.42 -5.25
N SER A 357 -3.30 -29.63 -4.24
CA SER A 357 -1.93 -29.61 -3.72
C SER A 357 -1.58 -30.88 -2.95
N GLY A 358 -2.56 -31.50 -2.28
CA GLY A 358 -2.42 -32.72 -1.50
C GLY A 358 -2.99 -33.97 -2.19
N MET A 359 -3.17 -33.96 -3.51
CA MET A 359 -3.89 -35.02 -4.24
C MET A 359 -3.28 -36.41 -4.02
N GLU A 360 -1.96 -36.50 -4.02
CA GLU A 360 -1.24 -37.75 -3.78
C GLU A 360 -1.47 -38.28 -2.36
N THR A 361 -1.45 -37.41 -1.34
CA THR A 361 -1.79 -37.76 0.05
C THR A 361 -3.24 -38.20 0.17
N LEU A 362 -4.16 -37.53 -0.51
CA LEU A 362 -5.58 -37.91 -0.53
C LEU A 362 -5.79 -39.32 -1.10
N LYS A 363 -5.10 -39.62 -2.20
CA LYS A 363 -5.13 -40.92 -2.88
C LYS A 363 -4.52 -42.03 -2.05
N THR A 364 -3.40 -41.75 -1.38
CA THR A 364 -2.71 -42.75 -0.53
C THR A 364 -3.42 -43.01 0.79
N THR A 365 -4.17 -42.05 1.30
CA THR A 365 -4.98 -42.19 2.53
C THR A 365 -6.44 -42.59 2.28
N CYS A 366 -6.84 -42.77 1.02
CA CYS A 366 -8.22 -43.07 0.60
C CYS A 366 -9.26 -42.08 1.18
N ALA A 367 -8.87 -40.81 1.34
CA ALA A 367 -9.67 -39.77 1.97
C ALA A 367 -10.54 -38.98 0.98
N GLU A 368 -10.68 -39.43 -0.28
CA GLU A 368 -11.39 -38.68 -1.31
C GLU A 368 -12.89 -38.53 -1.00
N GLY A 369 -13.51 -39.54 -0.39
CA GLY A 369 -14.92 -39.47 0.01
C GLY A 369 -15.20 -38.38 1.04
N GLU A 370 -14.29 -38.18 2.00
CA GLU A 370 -14.42 -37.12 3.01
C GLU A 370 -14.27 -35.73 2.39
N MET A 371 -13.33 -35.59 1.45
CA MET A 371 -13.13 -34.34 0.70
C MET A 371 -14.32 -34.01 -0.19
N GLN A 372 -14.85 -35.01 -0.90
CA GLN A 372 -16.06 -34.90 -1.72
C GLN A 372 -17.27 -34.48 -0.88
N ARG A 373 -17.45 -35.09 0.31
CA ARG A 373 -18.52 -34.72 1.24
C ARG A 373 -18.42 -33.26 1.69
N ARG A 374 -17.22 -32.78 2.03
CA ARG A 374 -17.01 -31.36 2.40
C ARG A 374 -17.29 -30.42 1.23
N TRP A 375 -16.89 -30.80 0.03
CA TRP A 375 -17.17 -30.04 -1.19
C TRP A 375 -18.68 -29.91 -1.45
N GLU A 376 -19.41 -31.02 -1.37
CA GLU A 376 -20.87 -31.05 -1.55
C GLU A 376 -21.59 -30.23 -0.47
N GLN A 377 -21.13 -30.27 0.79
CA GLN A 377 -21.68 -29.43 1.86
C GLN A 377 -21.52 -27.93 1.57
N LEU A 378 -20.34 -27.50 1.10
CA LEU A 378 -20.10 -26.10 0.74
C LEU A 378 -20.96 -25.66 -0.45
N ILE A 379 -21.10 -26.53 -1.47
CA ILE A 379 -22.01 -26.26 -2.60
C ILE A 379 -23.45 -26.15 -2.13
N GLY A 380 -23.91 -27.05 -1.24
CA GLY A 380 -25.25 -27.00 -0.65
C GLY A 380 -25.50 -25.69 0.10
N GLN A 381 -24.53 -25.23 0.90
CA GLN A 381 -24.62 -23.95 1.62
C GLN A 381 -24.69 -22.74 0.66
N ILE A 382 -23.88 -22.75 -0.41
CA ILE A 382 -23.92 -21.71 -1.45
C ILE A 382 -25.29 -21.71 -2.14
N ALA A 383 -25.82 -22.88 -2.50
CA ALA A 383 -27.11 -22.99 -3.18
C ALA A 383 -28.26 -22.47 -2.31
N GLN A 384 -28.30 -22.85 -1.03
CA GLN A 384 -29.31 -22.36 -0.08
C GLN A 384 -29.21 -20.84 0.15
N SER A 385 -28.00 -20.33 0.34
CA SER A 385 -27.76 -18.90 0.57
C SER A 385 -28.09 -18.07 -0.68
N SER A 386 -27.74 -18.57 -1.87
CA SER A 386 -28.07 -17.95 -3.15
C SER A 386 -29.58 -17.90 -3.39
N LEU A 387 -30.32 -18.98 -3.07
CA LEU A 387 -31.77 -18.99 -3.16
C LEU A 387 -32.41 -17.98 -2.20
N LYS A 388 -31.92 -17.89 -0.96
CA LYS A 388 -32.37 -16.89 0.02
C LYS A 388 -32.05 -15.46 -0.43
N SER A 389 -30.88 -15.25 -1.03
CA SER A 389 -30.48 -13.96 -1.62
C SER A 389 -31.46 -13.56 -2.73
N ARG A 390 -31.77 -14.48 -3.65
CA ARG A 390 -32.70 -14.23 -4.76
C ARG A 390 -34.12 -13.91 -4.26
N LEU A 391 -34.62 -14.61 -3.25
CA LEU A 391 -35.91 -14.31 -2.64
C LEU A 391 -35.94 -12.92 -2.01
N LEU A 392 -34.90 -12.54 -1.26
CA LEU A 392 -34.75 -11.19 -0.70
C LEU A 392 -34.64 -10.12 -1.79
N SER A 393 -33.92 -10.40 -2.88
CA SER A 393 -33.82 -9.50 -4.03
C SER A 393 -35.14 -9.37 -4.80
N SER A 394 -36.03 -10.36 -4.78
CA SER A 394 -37.36 -10.28 -5.43
C SER A 394 -38.42 -9.56 -4.60
N LEU A 395 -38.14 -9.30 -3.31
CA LEU A 395 -38.98 -8.50 -2.42
C LEU A 395 -38.77 -6.99 -2.61
N TYR A 396 -37.69 -6.62 -3.30
CA TYR A 396 -37.35 -5.28 -3.76
C TYR A 396 -37.70 -5.17 -5.25
#